data_AF-A0A2G2QGY5-F1
#
_entry.id   AF-A0A2G2QGY5-F1
#
_cell.length_a   1.000
_cell.length_b   1.000
_cell.length_c   1.000
_cell.angle_alpha   90.00
_cell.angle_beta   90.00
_cell.angle_gamma   90.00
#
_symmetry.space_group_name_H-M   'P 1'
#
loop_
_entity.id
_entity.type
_entity.pdbx_description
1 polymer ?
#
loop_
_entity_poly.entity_id
_entity_poly.type
_entity_poly.pdbx_seq_one_letter_code
_entity_poly.pdbx_strand_id
1 'polypeptide(L)'
;MIFSKIFQHVRIDIPVVLMILAVLLSAIVVVYAKHSGRSEFVALQKLENRRDQLEEEWGRLLLEQSTWATPGRVERQARNKLHMIVPTAQMTIVVKP
;
A
#
# COMPACT_ATOMS: atom_id res chain seq x y z
N MET A 1 7.05 -2.27 -71.20
CA MET A 1 6.55 -1.11 -70.41
C MET A 1 5.70 -1.53 -69.19
N ILE A 2 4.94 -2.64 -69.23
CA ILE A 2 4.07 -3.09 -68.11
C ILE A 2 4.86 -3.66 -66.92
N PHE A 3 5.94 -4.41 -67.18
CA PHE A 3 6.74 -5.07 -66.13
C PHE A 3 7.44 -4.10 -65.16
N SER A 4 7.86 -2.93 -65.65
CA SER A 4 8.49 -1.88 -64.83
C SER A 4 7.50 -1.17 -63.90
N LYS A 5 6.25 -0.98 -64.34
CA LYS A 5 5.18 -0.38 -63.51
C LYS A 5 4.80 -1.29 -62.34
N ILE A 6 4.70 -2.60 -62.58
CA ILE A 6 4.41 -3.59 -61.54
C ILE A 6 5.50 -3.57 -60.46
N PHE A 7 6.77 -3.56 -60.88
CA PHE A 7 7.89 -3.51 -59.94
C PHE A 7 7.94 -2.21 -59.12
N GLN A 8 7.49 -1.08 -59.69
CA GLN A 8 7.38 0.19 -58.96
C GLN A 8 6.23 0.19 -57.93
N HIS A 9 5.04 -0.31 -58.26
CA HIS A 9 3.93 -0.40 -57.32
C HIS A 9 4.25 -1.36 -56.17
N VAL A 10 4.75 -2.55 -56.47
CA VAL A 10 5.16 -3.53 -55.46
C VAL A 10 6.20 -2.95 -54.49
N ARG A 11 7.14 -2.12 -54.97
CA ARG A 11 8.16 -1.49 -54.12
C ARG A 11 7.61 -0.42 -53.17
N ILE A 12 6.52 0.26 -53.53
CA ILE A 12 5.95 1.38 -52.75
C ILE A 12 4.80 0.90 -51.87
N ASP A 13 3.98 -0.04 -52.32
CA ASP A 13 2.77 -0.47 -51.62
C ASP A 13 3.09 -1.43 -50.46
N ILE A 14 4.12 -2.28 -50.58
CA ILE A 14 4.56 -3.19 -49.51
C ILE A 14 4.89 -2.46 -48.19
N PRO A 15 5.78 -1.44 -48.17
CA PRO A 15 6.10 -0.76 -46.91
C PRO A 15 4.90 -0.01 -46.31
N VAL A 16 3.97 0.48 -47.14
CA VAL A 16 2.74 1.12 -46.67
C VAL A 16 1.84 0.10 -45.96
N VAL A 17 1.61 -1.07 -46.57
CA VAL A 17 0.84 -2.15 -45.93
C VAL A 17 1.51 -2.61 -44.62
N LEU A 18 2.83 -2.70 -44.61
CA LEU A 18 3.59 -3.11 -43.43
C LEU A 18 3.49 -2.07 -42.31
N MET A 19 3.52 -0.77 -42.63
CA MET A 19 3.28 0.30 -41.64
C MET A 19 1.86 0.25 -41.09
N ILE A 20 0.85 0.04 -41.94
CA ILE A 20 -0.55 -0.08 -41.48
C ILE A 20 -0.67 -1.25 -40.51
N LEU A 21 -0.11 -2.41 -40.86
CA LEU A 21 -0.10 -3.57 -39.99
C LEU A 21 0.64 -3.30 -38.68
N ALA A 22 1.79 -2.63 -38.72
CA ALA A 22 2.55 -2.28 -37.53
C ALA A 22 1.77 -1.35 -36.58
N VAL A 23 1.07 -0.35 -37.13
CA VAL A 23 0.23 0.57 -36.35
C VAL A 23 -0.96 -0.16 -35.73
N LEU A 24 -1.64 -1.03 -36.49
CA LEU A 24 -2.74 -1.84 -35.98
C LEU A 24 -2.28 -2.76 -34.84
N LEU A 25 -1.14 -3.43 -35.03
CA LEU A 25 -0.57 -4.33 -34.03
C LEU A 25 -0.18 -3.56 -32.77
N SER A 26 0.45 -2.39 -32.93
CA SER A 26 0.78 -1.48 -31.82
C SER A 26 -0.48 -1.06 -31.04
N ALA A 27 -1.55 -0.66 -31.74
CA ALA A 27 -2.80 -0.26 -31.09
C ALA A 27 -3.40 -1.39 -30.25
N ILE A 28 -3.43 -2.62 -30.79
CA ILE A 28 -3.92 -3.80 -30.07
C ILE A 28 -3.06 -4.09 -28.84
N VAL A 29 -1.73 -4.07 -28.97
CA VAL A 29 -0.80 -4.30 -27.86
C VAL A 29 -0.98 -3.28 -26.75
N VAL A 30 -1.15 -2.00 -27.08
CA VAL A 30 -1.39 -0.93 -26.09
C VAL A 30 -2.69 -1.15 -25.33
N VAL A 31 -3.78 -1.51 -26.03
CA VAL A 31 -5.06 -1.82 -25.38
C VAL A 31 -4.93 -3.02 -24.45
N TYR A 32 -4.25 -4.08 -24.90
CA TYR A 32 -4.04 -5.27 -24.10
C TYR A 32 -3.18 -5.00 -22.85
N ALA A 33 -2.08 -4.24 -23.00
CA ALA A 33 -1.21 -3.85 -21.90
C ALA A 33 -1.98 -2.99 -20.87
N LYS A 34 -2.79 -2.05 -21.34
CA LYS A 34 -3.63 -1.21 -20.47
C LYS A 34 -4.68 -2.04 -19.72
N HIS A 35 -5.32 -3.00 -20.39
CA HIS A 35 -6.30 -3.87 -19.77
C HIS A 35 -5.67 -4.76 -18.70
N SER A 36 -4.54 -5.40 -19.02
CA SER A 36 -3.78 -6.25 -18.10
C SER A 36 -3.31 -5.46 -16.88
N GLY A 37 -2.75 -4.26 -17.10
CA GLY A 37 -2.31 -3.37 -16.03
C GLY A 37 -3.46 -2.94 -15.11
N ARG A 38 -4.67 -2.75 -15.65
CA ARG A 38 -5.83 -2.39 -14.82
C ARG A 38 -6.25 -3.52 -13.87
N SER A 39 -6.15 -4.79 -14.29
CA SER A 39 -6.46 -5.93 -13.42
C SER A 39 -5.50 -6.02 -12.23
N GLU A 40 -4.19 -5.96 -12.50
CA GLU A 40 -3.15 -5.99 -11.46
C GLU A 40 -3.27 -4.78 -10.53
N PHE A 41 -3.54 -3.59 -11.07
CA PHE A 41 -3.74 -2.39 -10.28
C PHE A 41 -4.95 -2.50 -9.33
N VAL A 42 -6.06 -3.10 -9.79
CA VAL A 42 -7.23 -3.33 -8.94
C VAL A 42 -6.92 -4.31 -7.80
N ALA A 43 -6.15 -5.36 -8.09
CA ALA A 43 -5.72 -6.31 -7.06
C ALA A 43 -4.83 -5.63 -6.00
N LEU A 44 -3.86 -4.81 -6.44
CA LEU A 44 -3.01 -4.04 -5.55
C LEU A 44 -3.83 -3.08 -4.68
N GLN A 45 -4.72 -2.28 -5.28
CA GLN A 45 -5.56 -1.33 -4.57
C GLN A 45 -6.42 -2.01 -3.50
N LYS A 46 -6.92 -3.22 -3.79
CA LYS A 46 -7.69 -4.00 -2.81
C LYS A 46 -6.85 -4.39 -1.60
N LEU A 47 -5.59 -4.76 -1.83
CA LEU A 47 -4.68 -5.17 -0.76
C LEU A 47 -4.25 -3.97 0.09
N GLU A 48 -3.98 -2.83 -0.54
CA GLU A 48 -3.68 -1.56 0.15
C GLU A 48 -4.85 -1.12 1.01
N ASN A 49 -6.07 -1.10 0.47
CA ASN A 49 -7.27 -0.78 1.24
C ASN A 49 -7.45 -1.70 2.46
N ARG A 50 -7.08 -2.98 2.33
CA ARG A 50 -7.15 -3.93 3.45
C ARG A 50 -6.08 -3.64 4.51
N ARG A 51 -4.86 -3.28 4.09
CA ARG A 51 -3.80 -2.86 5.02
C ARG A 51 -4.23 -1.63 5.80
N ASP A 52 -4.75 -0.62 5.11
CA ASP A 52 -5.13 0.65 5.74
C ASP A 52 -6.26 0.45 6.77
N GLN A 53 -7.24 -0.41 6.47
CA GLN A 53 -8.27 -0.83 7.44
C GLN A 53 -7.69 -1.49 8.70
N LEU A 54 -6.68 -2.34 8.53
CA LEU A 54 -6.02 -3.01 9.66
C LEU A 54 -5.18 -2.03 10.48
N GLU A 55 -4.54 -1.05 9.84
CA GLU A 55 -3.80 0.01 10.53
C GLU A 55 -4.72 0.92 11.35
N GLU A 56 -5.90 1.25 10.82
CA GLU A 56 -6.92 2.00 11.56
C GLU A 56 -7.39 1.22 12.79
N GLU A 57 -7.71 -0.07 12.62
CA GLU A 57 -8.12 -0.94 13.72
C GLU A 57 -7.01 -1.10 14.77
N TRP A 58 -5.77 -1.30 14.32
CA TRP A 58 -4.62 -1.35 15.22
C TRP A 58 -4.46 -0.05 16.00
N GLY A 59 -4.59 1.10 15.34
CA GLY A 59 -4.56 2.42 15.99
C GLY A 59 -5.64 2.56 17.05
N ARG A 60 -6.87 2.13 16.75
CA ARG A 60 -7.98 2.09 17.72
C ARG A 60 -7.65 1.22 18.91
N LEU A 61 -7.17 -0.01 18.67
CA LEU A 61 -6.77 -0.95 19.73
C LEU A 61 -5.62 -0.41 20.58
N LEU A 62 -4.67 0.30 19.98
CA LEU A 62 -3.55 0.90 20.71
C LEU A 62 -4.02 2.03 21.64
N LEU A 63 -4.96 2.85 21.17
CA LEU A 63 -5.60 3.87 22.01
C LEU A 63 -6.40 3.23 23.15
N GLU A 64 -7.16 2.18 22.86
CA GLU A 64 -7.82 1.35 23.88
C GLU A 64 -6.79 0.78 24.88
N GLN A 65 -5.65 0.25 24.43
CA GLN A 65 -4.64 -0.28 25.34
C GLN A 65 -3.98 0.80 26.20
N SER A 66 -3.71 1.98 25.63
CA SER A 66 -3.10 3.11 26.37
C SER A 66 -3.98 3.59 27.53
N THR A 67 -5.30 3.51 27.38
CA THR A 67 -6.24 3.83 28.47
C THR A 67 -6.25 2.74 29.56
N TRP A 68 -5.95 1.48 29.22
CA TRP A 68 -5.82 0.39 30.20
C TRP A 68 -4.43 0.34 30.86
N ALA A 69 -3.41 0.90 30.22
CA ALA A 69 -2.05 1.07 30.74
C ALA A 69 -1.84 2.40 31.48
N THR A 70 -2.89 3.22 31.61
CA THR A 70 -2.80 4.49 32.33
C THR A 70 -2.37 4.25 33.79
N PRO A 71 -1.35 4.97 34.30
CA PRO A 71 -0.77 4.78 35.64
C PRO A 71 -1.82 4.69 36.76
N GLY A 72 -2.95 5.37 36.62
CA GLY A 72 -4.05 5.35 37.59
C GLY A 72 -4.69 3.96 37.80
N ARG A 73 -4.64 3.03 36.84
CA ARG A 73 -5.10 1.64 37.04
C ARG A 73 -4.09 0.82 37.84
N VAL A 74 -2.79 1.02 37.58
CA VAL A 74 -1.71 0.40 38.36
C VAL A 74 -1.74 0.93 39.79
N GLU A 75 -1.91 2.24 39.97
CA GLU A 75 -2.03 2.89 41.28
C GLU A 75 -3.25 2.37 42.05
N ARG A 76 -4.42 2.25 41.40
CA ARG A 76 -5.62 1.66 42.02
C ARG A 76 -5.39 0.20 42.44
N GLN A 77 -4.73 -0.61 41.62
CA GLN A 77 -4.43 -1.99 42.00
C GLN A 77 -3.40 -2.06 43.13
N ALA A 78 -2.37 -1.22 43.12
CA ALA A 78 -1.38 -1.12 44.19
C ALA A 78 -2.03 -0.71 45.52
N ARG A 79 -2.94 0.27 45.49
CA ARG A 79 -3.63 0.77 46.67
C ARG A 79 -4.68 -0.23 47.19
N ASN A 80 -5.44 -0.87 46.30
CA ASN A 80 -6.57 -1.73 46.69
C ASN A 80 -6.19 -3.20 46.95
N LYS A 81 -5.24 -3.77 46.20
CA LYS A 81 -4.82 -5.18 46.35
C LYS A 81 -3.56 -5.35 47.20
N LEU A 82 -2.62 -4.40 47.11
CA LEU A 82 -1.34 -4.46 47.80
C LEU A 82 -1.29 -3.51 49.02
N HIS A 83 -2.38 -2.77 49.30
CA HIS A 83 -2.47 -1.77 50.37
C HIS A 83 -1.30 -0.77 50.38
N MET A 84 -0.72 -0.49 49.21
CA MET A 84 0.40 0.44 49.10
C MET A 84 -0.06 1.87 49.36
N ILE A 85 0.70 2.58 50.19
CA ILE A 85 0.51 4.00 50.50
C ILE A 85 1.65 4.82 49.88
N VAL A 86 1.38 6.09 49.60
CA VAL A 86 2.44 7.01 49.16
C VAL A 86 3.27 7.37 50.39
N PRO A 87 4.58 7.05 50.43
CA PRO A 87 5.40 7.33 51.59
C PRO A 87 5.54 8.84 51.81
N THR A 88 5.34 9.28 53.05
CA THR A 88 5.57 10.66 53.48
C THR A 88 7.07 10.92 53.68
N ALA A 89 7.47 12.20 53.74
CA ALA A 89 8.88 12.60 53.87
C ALA A 89 9.62 11.94 55.06
N GLN A 90 8.89 11.57 56.12
CA GLN A 90 9.40 10.88 57.30
C GLN A 90 9.74 9.40 57.04
N MET A 91 9.27 8.81 55.94
CA MET A 91 9.48 7.41 55.56
C MET A 91 10.56 7.25 54.47
N THR A 92 11.20 8.34 54.04
CA THR A 92 12.17 8.33 52.93
C THR A 92 13.58 8.62 53.44
N ILE A 93 14.51 7.68 53.20
CA ILE A 93 15.93 7.86 53.48
C ILE A 93 16.71 8.00 52.16
N VAL A 94 17.47 9.09 52.02
CA VAL A 94 18.31 9.34 50.85
C VAL A 94 19.68 8.72 51.09
N VAL A 95 20.02 7.70 50.30
CA VAL A 95 21.34 7.07 50.31
C VAL A 95 22.20 7.80 49.27
N LYS A 96 23.31 8.41 49.70
CA LYS A 96 24.33 8.95 48.78
C LYS A 96 25.19 7.78 48.27
N PRO A 97 25.58 7.80 46.98
CA PRO A 97 26.43 6.76 46.38
C PRO A 97 27.80 6.69 47.04
#